data_AF-A0A1V3NRK1-F1
#
_entry.id   AF-A0A1V3NRK1-F1
#
_cell.length_a   1.000
_cell.length_b   1.000
_cell.length_c   1.000
_cell.angle_alpha   90.00
_cell.angle_beta   90.00
_cell.angle_gamma   90.00
#
_symmetry.space_group_name_H-M   'P 1'
#
loop_
_entity.id
_entity.type
_entity.pdbx_description
1 polymer ?
#
loop_
_entity_poly.entity_id
_entity_poly.type
_entity_poly.pdbx_seq_one_letter_code
_entity_poly.pdbx_strand_id
1 'polypeptide(L)'
;MMDAATRAVTIQTLRRVGTDLGVEPDALRVLLDAVWRLEVHPDDAAALRDRALLEAASLLDPGGELTPWQLAGRMARAIDHFLMVVARRLRRDPYAELSPLDETLQRAFASGCRVPQSQRRLYDFLR
;
A
#
# COMPACT_ATOMS: atom_id res chain seq x y z
N MET A 1 -14.01 8.21 7.03
CA MET A 1 -14.51 7.89 8.38
C MET A 1 -15.13 6.50 8.33
N MET A 2 -14.46 5.50 8.91
CA MET A 2 -14.93 4.10 8.86
C MET A 2 -16.02 3.91 9.93
N ASP A 3 -17.13 3.25 9.60
CA ASP A 3 -18.25 3.13 10.53
C ASP A 3 -17.95 2.18 11.72
N ALA A 4 -18.73 2.29 12.79
CA ALA A 4 -18.56 1.53 14.02
C ALA A 4 -18.72 0.01 13.84
N ALA A 5 -19.53 -0.45 12.90
CA ALA A 5 -19.72 -1.86 12.59
C ALA A 5 -18.50 -2.44 11.85
N THR A 6 -17.94 -1.70 10.90
CA THR A 6 -16.69 -2.07 10.23
C THR A 6 -15.55 -2.17 11.24
N ARG A 7 -15.49 -1.25 12.22
CA ARG A 7 -14.53 -1.30 13.32
C ARG A 7 -14.69 -2.56 14.17
N ALA A 8 -15.92 -2.92 14.55
CA ALA A 8 -16.18 -4.12 15.35
C ALA A 8 -15.76 -5.41 14.64
N VAL A 9 -16.00 -5.52 13.33
CA VAL A 9 -15.61 -6.69 12.53
C VAL A 9 -14.09 -6.80 12.43
N THR A 10 -13.39 -5.70 12.14
CA THR A 10 -11.91 -5.66 12.08
C THR A 10 -11.28 -6.10 13.40
N ILE A 11 -11.85 -5.68 14.54
CA ILE A 11 -11.41 -6.09 15.89
C ILE A 11 -11.54 -7.59 16.07
N GLN A 12 -12.69 -8.14 15.68
CA GLN A 12 -12.97 -9.55 15.87
C GLN A 12 -12.08 -10.42 14.98
N THR A 13 -11.79 -9.99 13.75
CA THR A 13 -10.84 -10.65 12.85
C THR A 13 -9.42 -10.59 13.39
N LEU A 14 -8.96 -9.42 13.85
CA LEU A 14 -7.60 -9.26 14.36
C LEU A 14 -7.40 -10.02 15.68
N ARG A 15 -8.41 -10.09 16.55
CA ARG A 15 -8.38 -10.93 17.76
C ARG A 15 -8.21 -12.41 17.43
N ARG A 16 -8.94 -12.89 16.43
CA ARG A 16 -8.84 -14.28 15.99
C ARG A 16 -7.45 -14.58 15.43
N VAL A 17 -6.94 -13.73 14.54
CA VAL A 17 -5.59 -13.86 13.95
C VAL A 17 -4.49 -13.76 15.02
N GLY A 18 -4.60 -12.83 15.97
CA GLY A 18 -3.64 -12.68 17.06
C GLY A 18 -3.59 -13.93 17.96
N THR A 19 -4.75 -14.54 18.23
CA THR A 19 -4.83 -15.78 19.02
C THR A 19 -4.17 -16.95 18.29
N ASP A 20 -4.41 -17.08 16.97
CA ASP A 20 -3.79 -18.11 16.13
C ASP A 20 -2.26 -17.96 16.05
N LEU A 21 -1.75 -16.73 16.23
CA LEU A 21 -0.32 -16.40 16.25
C LEU A 21 0.30 -16.41 17.66
N GLY A 22 -0.45 -16.78 18.71
CA GLY A 22 0.03 -16.79 20.10
C GLY A 22 0.31 -15.40 20.68
N VAL A 23 -0.24 -14.35 20.06
CA VAL A 23 -0.14 -12.97 20.56
C VAL A 23 -1.13 -12.78 21.70
N GLU A 24 -0.65 -12.29 22.84
CA GLU A 24 -1.49 -12.02 23.99
C GLU A 24 -2.60 -11.00 23.63
N PRO A 25 -3.87 -11.26 24.04
CA PRO A 25 -5.00 -10.38 23.70
C PRO A 25 -4.81 -8.91 24.11
N ASP A 26 -4.10 -8.65 25.20
CA ASP A 26 -3.80 -7.30 25.67
C ASP A 26 -2.71 -6.61 24.84
N ALA A 27 -1.69 -7.34 24.38
CA ALA A 27 -0.70 -6.81 23.44
C ALA A 27 -1.34 -6.44 22.10
N LEU A 28 -2.26 -7.28 21.61
CA LEU A 28 -3.05 -6.98 20.42
C LEU A 28 -3.95 -5.76 20.64
N ARG A 29 -4.59 -5.65 21.81
CA ARG A 29 -5.43 -4.48 22.15
C ARG A 29 -4.60 -3.20 22.16
N VAL A 30 -3.39 -3.20 22.72
CA VAL A 30 -2.48 -2.04 22.72
C VAL A 30 -2.04 -1.69 21.30
N LEU A 31 -1.69 -2.68 20.47
CA LEU A 31 -1.35 -2.46 19.05
C LEU A 31 -2.51 -1.89 18.26
N LEU A 32 -3.72 -2.44 18.42
CA LEU A 32 -4.92 -1.95 17.75
C LEU A 32 -5.29 -0.54 18.21
N ASP A 33 -5.21 -0.28 19.51
CA ASP A 33 -5.49 1.05 20.07
C ASP A 33 -4.41 2.06 19.64
N ALA A 34 -3.15 1.66 19.50
CA ALA A 34 -2.10 2.49 18.93
C ALA A 34 -2.33 2.75 17.42
N VAL A 35 -2.70 1.72 16.66
CA VAL A 35 -3.03 1.82 15.22
C VAL A 35 -4.28 2.68 14.99
N TRP A 36 -5.26 2.67 15.89
CA TRP A 36 -6.44 3.54 15.77
C TRP A 36 -6.27 4.93 16.36
N ARG A 37 -5.38 5.12 17.35
CA ARG A 37 -4.97 6.44 17.84
C ARG A 37 -4.04 7.15 16.86
N LEU A 38 -3.32 6.38 16.05
CA LEU A 38 -2.85 6.81 14.74
C LEU A 38 -4.09 6.91 13.83
N GLU A 39 -4.96 7.88 14.10
CA GLU A 39 -5.80 8.41 13.04
C GLU A 39 -4.81 8.87 11.96
N VAL A 40 -4.55 8.01 10.96
CA VAL A 40 -3.72 8.39 9.83
C VAL A 40 -4.46 9.56 9.22
N HIS A 41 -3.95 10.76 9.46
CA HIS A 41 -4.55 11.96 8.91
C HIS A 41 -4.59 11.75 7.39
N PRO A 42 -5.65 12.16 6.68
CA PRO A 42 -5.70 12.00 5.23
C PRO A 42 -4.44 12.53 4.52
N ASP A 43 -3.79 13.53 5.11
CA ASP A 43 -2.49 14.06 4.65
C ASP A 43 -1.33 13.08 4.86
N ASP A 44 -1.31 12.34 5.98
CA ASP A 44 -0.33 11.29 6.25
C ASP A 44 -0.52 10.11 5.30
N ALA A 45 -1.77 9.75 4.99
CA ALA A 45 -2.09 8.71 4.02
C ALA A 45 -1.62 9.09 2.61
N ALA A 46 -1.81 10.36 2.20
CA ALA A 46 -1.32 10.87 0.93
C ALA A 46 0.22 10.88 0.89
N ALA A 47 0.89 11.32 1.96
CA ALA A 47 2.34 11.33 2.05
C ALA A 47 2.95 9.91 1.98
N LEU A 48 2.30 8.92 2.62
CA LEU A 48 2.70 7.52 2.54
C LEU A 48 2.58 6.97 1.11
N ARG A 49 1.46 7.26 0.43
CA ARG A 49 1.28 6.91 -0.98
C ARG A 49 2.38 7.53 -1.84
N ASP A 50 2.61 8.82 -1.69
CA ASP A 50 3.50 9.58 -2.56
C ASP A 50 4.96 9.14 -2.37
N ARG A 51 5.39 8.91 -1.13
CA ARG A 51 6.70 8.32 -0.83
C ARG A 51 6.86 6.95 -1.50
N ALA A 52 5.86 6.08 -1.39
CA ALA A 52 5.92 4.76 -1.99
C ALA A 52 5.98 4.80 -3.53
N LEU A 53 5.27 5.75 -4.16
CA LEU A 53 5.32 5.94 -5.60
C LEU A 53 6.66 6.52 -6.08
N LEU A 54 7.26 7.43 -5.32
CA LEU A 54 8.61 7.95 -5.62
C LEU A 54 9.66 6.84 -5.49
N GLU A 55 9.56 6.00 -4.47
CA GLU A 55 10.44 4.84 -4.31
C GLU A 55 10.30 3.84 -5.48
N ALA A 56 9.06 3.56 -5.88
CA ALA A 56 8.79 2.74 -7.08
C ALA A 56 9.41 3.35 -8.35
N ALA A 57 9.35 4.68 -8.49
CA ALA A 57 9.96 5.39 -9.60
C ALA A 57 11.49 5.24 -9.59
N SER A 58 12.14 5.38 -8.43
CA SER A 58 13.58 5.16 -8.28
C SER A 58 14.00 3.72 -8.59
N LEU A 59 13.17 2.73 -8.29
CA LEU A 59 13.44 1.33 -8.65
C LEU A 59 13.32 1.06 -10.16
N LEU A 60 12.43 1.78 -10.85
CA LEU A 60 12.20 1.63 -12.29
C LEU A 60 13.22 2.37 -13.16
N ASP A 61 13.87 3.38 -12.59
CA ASP A 61 14.93 4.15 -13.24
C ASP A 61 16.04 4.52 -12.24
N PRO A 62 16.84 3.54 -11.77
CA PRO A 62 17.89 3.80 -10.77
C PRO A 62 18.95 4.80 -11.22
N GLY A 63 19.16 4.93 -12.54
CA GLY A 63 20.12 5.84 -13.15
C GLY A 63 19.55 7.22 -13.50
N GLY A 64 18.24 7.42 -13.41
CA GLY A 64 17.60 8.67 -13.81
C GLY A 64 17.74 8.99 -15.31
N GLU A 65 17.83 7.97 -16.16
CA GLU A 65 18.08 8.14 -17.59
C GLU A 65 16.79 8.42 -18.38
N LEU A 66 15.63 8.09 -17.81
CA LEU A 66 14.35 8.26 -18.47
C LEU A 66 13.85 9.69 -18.32
N THR A 67 13.26 10.21 -19.38
CA THR A 67 12.44 11.41 -19.26
C THR A 67 11.24 11.14 -18.33
N PRO A 68 10.70 12.16 -17.63
CA PRO A 68 9.56 11.96 -16.73
C PRO A 68 8.35 11.32 -17.44
N TRP A 69 8.14 11.60 -18.73
CA TRP A 69 7.08 10.97 -19.52
C TRP A 69 7.31 9.46 -19.74
N GLN A 70 8.56 9.06 -20.04
CA GLN A 70 8.92 7.65 -20.20
C GLN A 70 8.82 6.89 -18.87
N LEU A 71 9.29 7.49 -17.77
CA LEU A 71 9.17 6.93 -16.43
C LEU A 71 7.72 6.75 -16.02
N ALA A 72 6.87 7.76 -16.23
CA ALA A 72 5.43 7.65 -15.99
C ALA A 72 4.78 6.50 -16.78
N GLY A 73 5.21 6.27 -18.01
CA GLY A 73 4.74 5.16 -18.85
C GLY A 73 5.16 3.79 -18.30
N ARG A 74 6.38 3.67 -17.79
CA ARG A 74 6.85 2.45 -17.11
C ARG A 74 6.10 2.21 -15.80
N MET A 75 5.90 3.25 -14.99
CA MET A 75 5.12 3.17 -13.76
C MET A 75 3.69 2.71 -14.03
N ALA A 76 3.02 3.25 -15.05
CA ALA A 76 1.66 2.84 -15.41
C ALA A 76 1.58 1.33 -15.70
N ARG A 77 2.53 0.80 -16.48
CA ARG A 77 2.62 -0.64 -16.78
C ARG A 77 2.91 -1.49 -15.54
N ALA A 78 3.79 -1.01 -14.66
CA ALA A 78 4.10 -1.71 -13.40
C ALA A 78 2.87 -1.77 -12.49
N ILE A 79 2.12 -0.67 -12.38
CA ILE A 79 0.86 -0.61 -11.63
C ILE A 79 -0.19 -1.55 -12.23
N ASP A 80 -0.35 -1.55 -13.57
CA ASP A 80 -1.29 -2.45 -14.24
C ASP A 80 -0.91 -3.92 -14.00
N HIS A 81 0.37 -4.27 -14.12
CA HIS A 81 0.87 -5.61 -13.80
C HIS A 81 0.58 -5.99 -12.35
N PHE A 82 0.87 -5.09 -11.39
CA PHE A 82 0.60 -5.30 -9.98
C PHE A 82 -0.88 -5.61 -9.74
N LEU A 83 -1.79 -4.80 -10.28
CA LEU A 83 -3.24 -4.98 -10.10
C LEU A 83 -3.77 -6.27 -10.75
N MET A 84 -3.24 -6.62 -11.92
CA MET A 84 -3.72 -7.76 -12.69
C MET A 84 -3.16 -9.10 -12.20
N VAL A 85 -1.90 -9.12 -11.75
CA VAL A 85 -1.19 -10.35 -11.44
C VAL A 85 -0.91 -10.45 -9.95
N VAL A 86 -0.21 -9.46 -9.39
CA VAL A 86 0.31 -9.52 -8.03
C VAL A 86 -0.80 -9.44 -6.99
N ALA A 87 -1.75 -8.51 -7.15
CA ALA A 87 -2.90 -8.38 -6.27
C ALA A 87 -3.83 -9.61 -6.33
N ARG A 88 -3.83 -10.37 -7.43
CA ARG A 88 -4.53 -11.66 -7.50
C ARG A 88 -3.78 -12.75 -6.75
N ARG A 89 -2.45 -12.78 -6.88
CA ARG A 89 -1.58 -13.71 -6.14
C ARG A 89 -1.69 -13.50 -4.64
N LEU A 90 -1.57 -12.26 -4.17
CA LEU A 90 -1.69 -11.90 -2.75
C LEU A 90 -3.05 -12.24 -2.14
N ARG A 91 -4.13 -12.22 -2.93
CA ARG A 91 -5.45 -12.67 -2.47
C ARG A 91 -5.53 -14.17 -2.21
N ARG A 92 -4.71 -14.97 -2.89
CA ARG A 92 -4.65 -16.42 -2.71
C ARG A 92 -3.64 -16.81 -1.63
N ASP A 93 -2.53 -16.09 -1.58
CA ASP A 93 -1.45 -16.28 -0.61
C ASP A 93 -0.98 -14.90 -0.12
N PRO A 94 -1.46 -14.45 1.05
CA PRO A 94 -1.08 -13.16 1.63
C PRO A 94 0.41 -13.03 1.98
N TYR A 95 1.13 -14.16 2.06
CA TYR A 95 2.55 -14.21 2.44
C TYR A 95 3.46 -14.48 1.23
N ALA A 96 2.91 -14.44 0.02
CA ALA A 96 3.68 -14.63 -1.19
C ALA A 96 4.81 -13.61 -1.29
N GLU A 97 6.02 -14.08 -1.59
CA GLU A 97 7.19 -13.24 -1.81
C GLU A 97 6.95 -12.27 -2.98
N LEU A 98 7.24 -10.99 -2.73
CA LEU A 98 7.08 -9.88 -3.66
C LEU A 98 8.45 -9.39 -4.13
N SER A 99 8.50 -8.87 -5.36
CA SER A 99 9.67 -8.10 -5.78
C SER A 99 9.72 -6.77 -5.02
N PRO A 100 10.90 -6.12 -4.88
CA PRO A 100 10.99 -4.81 -4.22
C PRO A 100 10.03 -3.77 -4.82
N LEU A 101 9.86 -3.80 -6.14
CA LEU A 101 8.91 -2.93 -6.83
C LEU A 101 7.46 -3.25 -6.40
N ASP A 102 7.08 -4.52 -6.35
CA ASP A 102 5.73 -4.91 -5.95
C ASP A 102 5.44 -4.58 -4.47
N GLU A 103 6.43 -4.66 -3.59
CA GLU A 103 6.31 -4.23 -2.19
C GLU A 103 6.03 -2.72 -2.08
N THR A 104 6.74 -1.91 -2.88
CA THR A 104 6.51 -0.46 -2.90
C THR A 104 5.12 -0.12 -3.43
N LEU A 105 4.67 -0.80 -4.49
CA LEU A 105 3.32 -0.64 -5.02
C LEU A 105 2.26 -1.11 -4.03
N GLN A 106 2.49 -2.23 -3.33
CA GLN A 106 1.61 -2.70 -2.27
C GLN A 106 1.46 -1.65 -1.16
N ARG A 107 2.56 -1.03 -0.71
CA ARG A 107 2.53 0.08 0.27
C ARG A 107 1.74 1.28 -0.25
N ALA A 108 1.92 1.65 -1.52
CA ALA A 108 1.15 2.74 -2.13
C ALA A 108 -0.36 2.47 -2.11
N PHE A 109 -0.79 1.24 -2.44
CA PHE A 109 -2.20 0.86 -2.38
C PHE A 109 -2.73 0.67 -0.95
N ALA A 110 -1.88 0.22 -0.01
CA ALA A 110 -2.24 0.06 1.39
C ALA A 110 -2.48 1.39 2.11
N SER A 111 -2.00 2.51 1.56
CA SER A 111 -2.27 3.86 2.09
C SER A 111 -3.77 4.21 2.15
N GLY A 112 -4.63 3.53 1.39
CA GLY A 112 -6.05 3.86 1.25
C GLY A 112 -6.33 5.06 0.35
N CYS A 113 -5.30 5.77 -0.09
CA CYS A 113 -5.43 6.87 -1.05
C CYS A 113 -5.54 6.38 -2.49
N ARG A 114 -6.22 7.16 -3.34
CA ARG A 114 -6.28 6.86 -4.77
C ARG A 114 -4.88 6.95 -5.38
N VAL A 115 -4.42 5.85 -5.98
CA VAL A 115 -3.17 5.79 -6.74
C VAL A 115 -3.39 6.26 -8.19
N PRO A 116 -2.57 7.16 -8.74
CA PRO A 116 -2.62 7.51 -10.16
C PRO A 116 -2.18 6.31 -11.01
N GLN A 117 -3.03 5.88 -11.94
CA GLN A 117 -2.79 4.68 -12.76
C GLN A 117 -2.43 5.00 -14.21
N SER A 118 -2.97 6.07 -14.77
CA SER A 118 -2.68 6.47 -16.15
C SER A 118 -1.31 7.15 -16.24
N GLN A 119 -0.58 6.91 -17.33
CA GLN A 119 0.68 7.61 -17.64
C GLN A 119 0.57 9.13 -17.49
N ARG A 120 -0.52 9.76 -17.94
CA ARG A 120 -0.71 11.21 -17.81
C ARG A 120 -0.70 11.67 -16.34
N ARG A 121 -1.53 11.06 -15.49
CA ARG A 121 -1.57 11.40 -14.05
C ARG A 121 -0.27 11.10 -13.32
N LEU A 122 0.44 10.07 -13.74
CA LEU A 122 1.76 9.74 -13.20
C LEU A 122 2.81 10.76 -13.64
N TYR A 123 2.74 11.23 -14.88
CA TYR A 123 3.59 12.32 -15.35
C TYR A 123 3.33 13.62 -14.59
N ASP A 124 2.06 13.96 -14.36
CA ASP A 124 1.68 15.12 -13.57
C ASP A 124 2.13 14.99 -12.09
N PHE A 125 2.25 13.77 -11.58
CA PHE A 125 2.75 13.49 -10.22
C PHE A 125 4.29 13.56 -10.12
N LEU A 126 5.02 13.12 -11.15
CA LEU A 126 6.48 13.07 -11.16
C LEU A 126 7.15 14.42 -11.44
N ARG A 127 6.37 15.46 -11.74
CA ARG A 127 6.84 16.80 -12.11
C ARG A 127 6.56 17.81 -11.00
#